data_AF-A0A2V6F2G0-F1
#
_entry.id   AF-A0A2V6F2G0-F1
#
_cell.length_a   1.000
_cell.length_b   1.000
_cell.length_c   1.000
_cell.angle_alpha   90.00
_cell.angle_beta   90.00
_cell.angle_gamma   90.00
#
_symmetry.space_group_name_H-M   'P 1'
#
loop_
_entity.id
_entity.type
_entity.pdbx_description
1 polymer ?
#
loop_
_entity_poly.entity_id
_entity_poly.type
_entity_poly.pdbx_seq_one_letter_code
_entity_poly.pdbx_strand_id
1 'polypeptide(L)'
;MTVDILEYICQSSGAHRAPLEKHISARQSHLRRAIIPIMNIKRLLLAIAVAFVVLFATDFLIHGIWMTPDYRVTQQLWRTDPEMNARIGWMFAAQLLWAATFVLLWTRWADTARLGCAVGYGLLMGLFSGVWAIVMYVVVPMPCGIAAKWFFAGIVQSILVGFVTFYVYKPKPQPV
;
A
#
# COMPACT_ATOMS: atom_id res chain seq x y z
N MET A 1 -8.26 -26.10 33.71
CA MET A 1 -8.21 -25.08 32.64
C MET A 1 -8.82 -25.73 31.39
N THR A 2 -10.09 -26.06 31.53
CA THR A 2 -10.79 -27.19 30.87
C THR A 2 -12.28 -26.99 31.11
N VAL A 3 -12.89 -25.97 30.48
CA VAL A 3 -14.34 -25.74 30.64
C VAL A 3 -15.05 -25.45 29.31
N ASP A 4 -14.41 -24.91 28.27
CA ASP A 4 -15.17 -24.39 27.11
C ASP A 4 -15.57 -25.41 26.02
N ILE A 5 -15.12 -26.67 26.06
CA ILE A 5 -15.44 -27.65 25.00
C ILE A 5 -16.69 -28.50 25.35
N LEU A 6 -17.01 -28.66 26.63
CA LEU A 6 -18.16 -29.47 27.07
C LEU A 6 -19.49 -28.70 27.09
N GLU A 7 -19.47 -27.36 27.22
CA GLU A 7 -20.67 -26.53 27.08
C GLU A 7 -21.21 -26.54 25.64
N TYR A 8 -20.34 -26.59 24.64
CA TYR A 8 -20.76 -26.50 23.23
C TYR A 8 -21.52 -27.73 22.73
N ILE A 9 -21.25 -28.92 23.29
CA ILE A 9 -21.93 -30.16 22.90
C ILE A 9 -23.29 -30.30 23.63
N CYS A 10 -23.49 -29.63 24.77
CA CYS A 10 -24.71 -29.74 25.56
C CYS A 10 -25.88 -28.89 25.03
N GLN A 11 -25.63 -27.99 24.08
CA GLN A 11 -26.66 -27.09 23.52
C GLN A 11 -27.25 -27.58 22.18
N SER A 12 -26.96 -28.82 21.76
CA SER A 12 -27.38 -29.38 20.48
C SER A 12 -28.67 -30.21 20.52
N SER A 13 -29.53 -30.08 21.53
CA SER A 13 -30.70 -30.95 21.65
C SER A 13 -31.98 -30.22 22.05
N GLY A 14 -32.69 -29.72 21.03
CA GLY A 14 -34.16 -29.74 20.96
C GLY A 14 -34.94 -28.55 21.53
N ALA A 15 -35.24 -27.55 20.69
CA ALA A 15 -36.58 -26.93 20.54
C ALA A 15 -36.52 -25.69 19.61
N HIS A 16 -37.58 -25.51 18.80
CA HIS A 16 -37.90 -24.32 17.98
C HIS A 16 -37.05 -24.04 16.72
N ARG A 17 -37.51 -24.57 15.57
CA ARG A 17 -37.22 -24.01 14.23
C ARG A 17 -37.94 -22.67 14.06
N ALA A 18 -37.21 -21.60 14.36
CA ALA A 18 -37.28 -20.21 13.86
C ALA A 18 -37.15 -19.20 15.02
N PRO A 19 -36.34 -18.12 14.90
CA PRO A 19 -35.78 -17.54 13.68
C PRO A 19 -34.24 -17.58 13.67
N LEU A 20 -33.66 -18.73 13.34
CA LEU A 20 -32.21 -18.88 13.11
C LEU A 20 -31.69 -17.92 12.02
N GLU A 21 -32.57 -17.54 11.09
CA GLU A 21 -32.28 -16.62 9.98
C GLU A 21 -31.90 -15.21 10.45
N LYS A 22 -32.53 -14.70 11.51
CA LYS A 22 -32.24 -13.36 12.04
C LYS A 22 -30.87 -13.30 12.72
N HIS A 23 -30.48 -14.36 13.43
CA HIS A 23 -29.17 -14.42 14.09
C HIS A 23 -28.03 -14.65 13.10
N ILE A 24 -28.24 -15.44 12.03
CA ILE A 24 -27.27 -15.59 10.94
C ILE A 24 -27.10 -14.26 10.18
N SER A 25 -28.20 -13.56 9.87
CA SER A 25 -28.15 -12.26 9.18
C SER A 25 -27.44 -11.19 10.01
N ALA A 26 -27.75 -11.10 11.32
CA ALA A 26 -27.07 -10.19 12.23
C ALA A 26 -25.55 -10.50 12.32
N ARG A 27 -25.18 -11.77 12.52
CA ARG A 27 -23.78 -12.21 12.61
C ARG A 27 -23.03 -12.00 11.29
N GLN A 28 -23.65 -12.28 10.14
CA GLN A 28 -23.09 -11.99 8.81
C GLN A 28 -22.93 -10.49 8.57
N SER A 29 -23.85 -9.65 9.07
CA SER A 29 -23.73 -8.20 8.95
C SER A 29 -22.58 -7.63 9.78
N HIS A 30 -22.34 -8.17 10.99
CA HIS A 30 -21.19 -7.82 11.83
C HIS A 30 -19.87 -8.32 11.23
N LEU A 31 -19.86 -9.54 10.66
CA LEU A 31 -18.69 -10.10 9.97
C LEU A 31 -18.37 -9.33 8.67
N ARG A 32 -19.37 -8.93 7.88
CA ARG A 32 -19.18 -8.05 6.71
C ARG A 32 -18.63 -6.68 7.09
N ARG A 33 -19.08 -6.13 8.23
CA ARG A 33 -18.62 -4.83 8.76
C ARG A 33 -17.21 -4.89 9.36
N ALA A 34 -16.76 -6.06 9.81
CA ALA A 34 -15.41 -6.29 10.30
C ALA A 34 -14.36 -6.45 9.18
N ILE A 35 -14.79 -6.85 7.97
CA ILE A 35 -13.88 -7.14 6.85
C ILE A 35 -13.66 -5.90 5.96
N ILE A 36 -14.62 -4.98 5.89
CA ILE A 36 -14.50 -3.72 5.14
C ILE A 36 -14.90 -2.59 6.09
N PRO A 37 -13.93 -1.83 6.66
CA PRO A 37 -14.28 -0.62 7.38
C PRO A 37 -15.11 0.28 6.46
N ILE A 38 -16.04 1.06 7.01
CA ILE A 38 -16.83 2.02 6.21
C ILE A 38 -15.84 3.05 5.65
N MET A 39 -15.29 2.75 4.47
CA MET A 39 -14.27 3.56 3.83
C MET A 39 -14.93 4.77 3.20
N ASN A 40 -14.44 5.96 3.55
CA ASN A 40 -14.81 7.16 2.81
C ASN A 40 -14.20 7.10 1.40
N ILE A 41 -14.97 6.60 0.42
CA ILE A 41 -14.52 6.36 -0.96
C ILE A 41 -13.97 7.65 -1.59
N LYS A 42 -14.60 8.81 -1.33
CA LYS A 42 -14.13 10.10 -1.86
C LYS A 42 -12.73 10.42 -1.35
N ARG A 43 -12.50 10.24 -0.04
CA ARG A 43 -11.18 10.47 0.58
C ARG A 43 -10.16 9.39 0.20
N LEU A 44 -10.60 8.16 -0.04
CA LEU A 44 -9.73 7.10 -0.56
C LEU A 44 -9.21 7.48 -1.95
N LEU A 45 -10.11 7.80 -2.88
CA LEU A 45 -9.73 8.18 -4.25
C LEU A 45 -8.84 9.41 -4.26
N LEU A 46 -9.14 10.40 -3.41
CA LEU A 46 -8.28 11.56 -3.21
C LEU A 46 -6.90 11.17 -2.69
N ALA A 47 -6.82 10.31 -1.68
CA ALA A 47 -5.54 9.86 -1.13
C ALA A 47 -4.71 9.07 -2.15
N ILE A 48 -5.34 8.20 -2.95
CA ILE A 48 -4.68 7.49 -4.06
C ILE A 48 -4.13 8.50 -5.08
N ALA A 49 -4.95 9.46 -5.51
CA ALA A 49 -4.54 10.47 -6.49
C ALA A 49 -3.37 11.32 -5.97
N VAL A 50 -3.43 11.80 -4.72
CA VAL A 50 -2.35 12.59 -4.13
C VAL A 50 -1.08 11.75 -3.95
N ALA A 51 -1.19 10.51 -3.44
CA ALA A 51 -0.06 9.60 -3.29
C ALA A 51 0.61 9.33 -4.65
N PHE A 52 -0.17 9.11 -5.70
CA PHE A 52 0.31 8.92 -7.06
C PHE A 52 1.06 10.15 -7.60
N VAL A 53 0.52 11.36 -7.39
CA VAL A 53 1.20 12.60 -7.81
C VAL A 53 2.51 12.80 -7.06
N VAL A 54 2.53 12.56 -5.75
CA VAL A 54 3.75 12.65 -4.93
C VAL A 54 4.79 11.63 -5.38
N LEU A 55 4.37 10.39 -5.65
CA LEU A 55 5.23 9.33 -6.19
C LEU A 55 5.84 9.78 -7.52
N PHE A 56 5.03 10.22 -8.47
CA PHE A 56 5.50 10.69 -9.78
C PHE A 56 6.46 11.89 -9.69
N ALA A 57 6.13 12.87 -8.86
CA ALA A 57 6.95 14.06 -8.68
C ALA A 57 8.31 13.69 -8.09
N THR A 58 8.35 12.81 -7.10
CA THR A 58 9.59 12.33 -6.51
C THR A 58 10.39 11.44 -7.45
N ASP A 59 9.75 10.58 -8.23
CA ASP A 59 10.42 9.78 -9.28
C ASP A 59 11.07 10.67 -10.33
N PHE A 60 10.42 11.76 -10.73
CA PHE A 60 11.02 12.74 -11.63
C PHE A 60 12.27 13.39 -11.01
N LEU A 61 12.22 13.79 -9.74
CA LEU A 61 13.38 14.36 -9.05
C LEU A 61 14.53 13.34 -8.88
N ILE A 62 14.21 12.10 -8.52
CA ILE A 62 15.18 11.05 -8.28
C ILE A 62 15.78 10.57 -9.61
N HIS A 63 14.94 10.11 -10.54
CA HIS A 63 15.38 9.44 -11.76
C HIS A 63 15.64 10.42 -12.92
N GLY A 64 14.82 11.46 -13.04
CA GLY A 64 14.90 12.45 -14.11
C GLY A 64 15.89 13.59 -13.87
N ILE A 65 16.36 13.79 -12.63
CA ILE A 65 17.33 14.83 -12.29
C ILE A 65 18.55 14.24 -11.59
N TRP A 66 18.37 13.67 -10.38
CA TRP A 66 19.50 13.29 -9.54
C TRP A 66 20.32 12.12 -10.12
N MET A 67 19.64 11.11 -10.66
CA MET A 67 20.28 9.89 -11.19
C MET A 67 20.57 9.91 -12.68
N THR A 68 20.21 10.99 -13.39
CA THR A 68 20.47 11.11 -14.83
C THR A 68 21.95 10.90 -15.20
N PRO A 69 22.94 11.43 -14.46
CA PRO A 69 24.35 11.14 -14.74
C PRO A 69 24.68 9.64 -14.63
N ASP A 70 24.13 8.94 -13.64
CA ASP A 70 24.35 7.51 -13.44
C ASP A 70 23.75 6.68 -14.59
N TYR A 71 22.59 7.09 -15.11
CA TYR A 71 21.93 6.43 -16.24
C TYR A 71 22.67 6.62 -17.56
N ARG A 72 23.29 7.80 -17.77
CA ARG A 72 24.09 8.06 -18.97
C ARG A 72 25.33 7.18 -19.06
N VAL A 73 25.99 6.91 -17.93
CA VAL A 73 27.17 6.01 -17.92
C VAL A 73 26.79 4.52 -17.93
N THR A 74 25.50 4.20 -17.79
CA THR A 74 24.98 2.82 -17.80
C THR A 74 23.96 2.57 -18.91
N GLN A 75 23.96 3.35 -20.00
CA GLN A 75 22.98 3.24 -21.08
C GLN A 75 22.83 1.82 -21.64
N GLN A 76 23.92 1.05 -21.66
CA GLN A 76 23.95 -0.34 -22.09
C GLN A 76 23.08 -1.30 -21.25
N LEU A 77 22.68 -0.92 -20.03
CA LEU A 77 21.80 -1.71 -19.17
C LEU A 77 20.31 -1.54 -19.50
N TRP A 78 19.95 -0.45 -20.18
CA TRP A 78 18.58 0.01 -20.30
C TRP A 78 18.08 -0.18 -21.73
N ARG A 79 16.75 -0.25 -21.88
CA ARG A 79 16.14 -0.15 -23.21
C ARG A 79 16.46 1.21 -23.81
N THR A 80 16.48 1.29 -25.14
CA THR A 80 16.64 2.57 -25.83
C THR A 80 15.48 3.52 -25.53
N ASP A 81 15.70 4.84 -25.64
CA ASP A 81 14.64 5.82 -25.36
C ASP A 81 13.35 5.59 -26.19
N PRO A 82 13.41 5.27 -27.50
CA PRO A 82 12.20 4.97 -28.28
C PRO A 82 11.45 3.75 -27.74
N GLU A 83 12.18 2.71 -27.35
CA GLU A 83 11.58 1.49 -26.80
C GLU A 83 10.97 1.73 -25.41
N MET A 84 11.64 2.51 -24.57
CA MET A 84 11.12 2.87 -23.25
C MET A 84 9.86 3.72 -23.38
N ASN A 85 9.87 4.74 -24.25
CA ASN A 85 8.73 5.62 -24.50
C ASN A 85 7.52 4.87 -25.06
N ALA A 86 7.73 3.91 -25.96
CA ALA A 86 6.65 3.05 -26.47
C ALA A 86 5.96 2.21 -25.38
N ARG A 87 6.58 2.07 -24.21
CA ARG A 87 6.09 1.26 -23.08
C ARG A 87 5.76 2.10 -21.85
N ILE A 88 5.81 3.43 -21.94
CA ILE A 88 5.67 4.33 -20.79
C ILE A 88 4.32 4.16 -20.07
N GLY A 89 3.26 3.78 -20.80
CA GLY A 89 1.94 3.49 -20.23
C GLY A 89 1.97 2.40 -19.15
N TRP A 90 2.85 1.38 -19.30
CA TRP A 90 3.04 0.35 -18.28
C TRP A 90 3.66 0.90 -16.99
N MET A 91 4.53 1.91 -17.12
CA MET A 91 5.12 2.58 -15.96
C MET A 91 4.06 3.36 -15.20
N PHE A 92 3.23 4.16 -15.89
CA PHE A 92 2.09 4.85 -15.26
C PHE A 92 1.13 3.88 -14.57
N ALA A 93 0.77 2.77 -15.21
CA ALA A 93 -0.11 1.77 -14.64
C ALA A 93 0.48 1.11 -13.39
N ALA A 94 1.77 0.75 -13.43
CA ALA A 94 2.47 0.16 -12.28
C ALA A 94 2.54 1.13 -11.10
N GLN A 95 2.86 2.40 -11.36
CA GLN A 95 2.91 3.44 -10.32
C GLN A 95 1.53 3.72 -9.71
N LEU A 96 0.47 3.71 -10.53
CA LEU A 96 -0.90 3.87 -10.03
C LEU A 96 -1.31 2.67 -9.16
N LEU A 97 -0.99 1.45 -9.60
CA LEU A 97 -1.26 0.25 -8.83
C LEU A 97 -0.49 0.23 -7.50
N TRP A 98 0.77 0.65 -7.51
CA TRP A 98 1.57 0.78 -6.30
C TRP A 98 0.94 1.79 -5.33
N ALA A 99 0.62 3.01 -5.80
CA ALA A 99 -0.01 4.04 -4.96
C ALA A 99 -1.39 3.59 -4.44
N ALA A 100 -2.20 2.94 -5.28
CA ALA A 100 -3.50 2.42 -4.89
C ALA A 100 -3.39 1.35 -3.80
N THR A 101 -2.51 0.36 -3.97
CA THR A 101 -2.31 -0.72 -3.00
C THR A 101 -1.70 -0.21 -1.69
N PHE A 102 -0.75 0.72 -1.75
CA PHE A 102 -0.19 1.40 -0.59
C PHE A 102 -1.29 2.10 0.23
N VAL A 103 -2.11 2.93 -0.41
CA VAL A 103 -3.20 3.65 0.29
C VAL A 103 -4.28 2.69 0.79
N LEU A 104 -4.64 1.65 0.02
CA LEU A 104 -5.61 0.65 0.44
C LEU A 104 -5.16 -0.11 1.70
N LEU A 105 -3.89 -0.50 1.78
CA LEU A 105 -3.33 -1.14 2.97
C LEU A 105 -3.38 -0.20 4.18
N TRP A 106 -3.00 1.07 3.99
CA TRP A 106 -3.08 2.09 5.04
C TRP A 106 -4.48 2.21 5.69
N THR A 107 -5.55 2.04 4.90
CA THR A 107 -6.93 2.18 5.42
C THR A 107 -7.29 1.25 6.57
N ARG A 108 -6.57 0.13 6.75
CA ARG A 108 -6.91 -0.90 7.75
C ARG A 108 -6.75 -0.45 9.19
N TRP A 109 -5.91 0.54 9.45
CA TRP A 109 -5.65 1.07 10.80
C TRP A 109 -5.69 2.60 10.83
N ALA A 110 -6.11 3.25 9.74
CA ALA A 110 -6.10 4.71 9.63
C ALA A 110 -6.94 5.43 10.69
N ASP A 111 -8.04 4.83 11.16
CA ASP A 111 -8.97 5.42 12.13
C ASP A 111 -8.34 5.70 13.50
N THR A 112 -7.33 4.92 13.88
CA THR A 112 -6.63 4.99 15.18
C THR A 112 -5.14 5.29 15.01
N ALA A 113 -4.69 5.49 13.77
CA ALA A 113 -3.30 5.74 13.46
C ALA A 113 -2.85 7.11 13.98
N ARG A 114 -1.62 7.14 14.49
CA ARG A 114 -0.85 8.36 14.75
C ARG A 114 0.18 8.59 13.65
N LEU A 115 0.74 9.79 13.57
CA LEU A 115 1.75 10.13 12.56
C LEU A 115 2.94 9.15 12.54
N GLY A 116 3.40 8.70 13.72
CA GLY A 116 4.46 7.69 13.80
C GLY A 116 4.10 6.34 13.15
N CYS A 117 2.81 5.97 13.11
CA CYS A 117 2.35 4.79 12.36
C CYS A 117 2.49 5.00 10.85
N ALA A 118 2.29 6.22 10.35
CA ALA A 118 2.46 6.55 8.94
C ALA A 118 3.92 6.50 8.51
N VAL A 119 4.81 7.05 9.35
CA VAL A 119 6.26 6.97 9.13
C VAL A 119 6.73 5.52 9.18
N GLY A 120 6.34 4.75 10.20
CA GLY A 120 6.69 3.33 10.31
C GLY A 120 6.12 2.48 9.16
N TYR A 121 4.89 2.76 8.74
CA TYR A 121 4.28 2.12 7.57
C TYR A 121 5.05 2.42 6.29
N GLY A 122 5.37 3.69 6.03
CA GLY A 122 6.15 4.09 4.87
C GLY A 122 7.56 3.48 4.88
N LEU A 123 8.21 3.40 6.04
CA LEU A 123 9.50 2.71 6.19
C LEU A 123 9.39 1.22 5.82
N LEU A 124 8.39 0.52 6.36
CA LEU A 124 8.18 -0.91 6.07
C LEU A 124 7.86 -1.17 4.60
N MET A 125 6.99 -0.34 4.00
CA MET A 125 6.66 -0.44 2.58
C MET A 125 7.87 -0.13 1.69
N GLY A 126 8.67 0.86 2.07
CA GLY A 126 9.90 1.22 1.35
C GLY A 126 10.97 0.14 1.45
N LEU A 127 11.11 -0.52 2.61
CA LEU A 127 11.96 -1.70 2.76
C LEU A 127 11.44 -2.85 1.88
N PHE A 128 10.14 -3.12 1.92
CA PHE A 128 9.50 -4.17 1.14
C PHE A 128 9.72 -3.98 -0.37
N SER A 129 9.46 -2.79 -0.91
CA SER A 129 9.69 -2.49 -2.33
C SER A 129 11.17 -2.38 -2.67
N GLY A 130 11.98 -1.86 -1.74
CA GLY A 130 13.42 -1.64 -1.89
C GLY A 130 14.20 -2.93 -2.13
N VAL A 131 13.73 -4.09 -1.64
CA VAL A 131 14.36 -5.40 -1.91
C VAL A 131 14.63 -5.60 -3.41
N TRP A 132 13.76 -5.09 -4.29
CA TRP A 132 13.93 -5.21 -5.73
C TRP A 132 15.22 -4.55 -6.25
N ALA A 133 15.67 -3.44 -5.65
CA ALA A 133 16.92 -2.79 -6.02
C ALA A 133 18.14 -3.71 -5.74
N ILE A 134 18.09 -4.47 -4.64
CA ILE A 134 19.12 -5.45 -4.29
C ILE A 134 19.10 -6.62 -5.27
N VAL A 135 17.90 -7.10 -5.64
CA VAL A 135 17.76 -8.16 -6.65
C VAL A 135 18.33 -7.71 -7.99
N MET A 136 18.05 -6.47 -8.42
CA MET A 136 18.57 -5.92 -9.68
C MET A 136 20.08 -5.79 -9.72
N TYR A 137 20.72 -5.50 -8.58
CA TYR A 137 22.18 -5.53 -8.44
C TYR A 137 22.76 -6.93 -8.69
N VAL A 138 22.04 -7.99 -8.32
CA VAL A 138 22.48 -9.37 -8.50
C VAL A 138 22.21 -9.89 -9.91
N VAL A 139 21.04 -9.59 -10.48
CA VAL A 139 20.59 -10.21 -11.74
C VAL A 139 21.04 -9.48 -13.00
N VAL A 140 21.44 -8.21 -12.89
CA VAL A 140 21.91 -7.36 -13.99
C VAL A 140 23.25 -6.77 -13.57
N PRO A 141 24.20 -6.49 -14.50
CA PRO A 141 25.48 -5.86 -14.17
C PRO A 141 25.32 -4.37 -13.81
N MET A 142 24.49 -4.09 -12.82
CA MET A 142 24.19 -2.77 -12.30
C MET A 142 25.25 -2.34 -11.28
N PRO A 143 25.81 -1.12 -11.37
CA PRO A 143 26.69 -0.61 -10.33
C PRO A 143 26.00 -0.55 -8.96
N CYS A 144 26.71 -0.96 -7.90
CA CYS A 144 26.20 -0.94 -6.53
C CYS A 144 25.67 0.46 -6.13
N GLY A 145 26.29 1.54 -6.61
CA GLY A 145 25.83 2.91 -6.37
C GLY A 145 24.41 3.20 -6.88
N ILE A 146 24.00 2.65 -8.02
CA ILE A 146 22.64 2.82 -8.56
C ILE A 146 21.64 2.07 -7.69
N ALA A 147 21.96 0.80 -7.36
CA ALA A 147 21.10 -0.02 -6.51
C ALA A 147 20.91 0.58 -5.11
N ALA A 148 21.99 1.10 -4.50
CA ALA A 148 21.93 1.79 -3.22
C ALA A 148 21.06 3.05 -3.29
N LYS A 149 21.22 3.88 -4.34
CA LYS A 149 20.37 5.06 -4.56
C LYS A 149 18.89 4.67 -4.68
N TRP A 150 18.56 3.65 -5.47
CA TRP A 150 17.18 3.15 -5.59
C TRP A 150 16.62 2.68 -4.24
N PHE A 151 17.40 1.91 -3.49
CA PHE A 151 16.99 1.39 -2.19
C PHE A 151 16.69 2.51 -1.19
N PHE A 152 17.65 3.41 -0.95
CA PHE A 152 17.48 4.46 0.05
C PHE A 152 16.51 5.55 -0.39
N ALA A 153 16.52 5.93 -1.68
CA ALA A 153 15.54 6.90 -2.19
C ALA A 153 14.12 6.34 -2.12
N GLY A 154 13.92 5.06 -2.46
CA GLY A 154 12.62 4.39 -2.35
C GLY A 154 12.09 4.34 -0.92
N ILE A 155 12.96 4.17 0.09
CA ILE A 155 12.57 4.25 1.51
C ILE A 155 12.09 5.66 1.86
N VAL A 156 12.89 6.68 1.54
CA VAL A 156 12.53 8.09 1.83
C VAL A 156 11.24 8.48 1.13
N GLN A 157 11.09 8.09 -0.14
CA GLN A 157 9.89 8.30 -0.94
C GLN A 157 8.67 7.61 -0.33
N SER A 158 8.79 6.36 0.11
CA SER A 158 7.68 5.63 0.74
C SER A 158 7.27 6.25 2.08
N ILE A 159 8.23 6.76 2.87
CA ILE A 159 7.93 7.54 4.09
C ILE A 159 7.16 8.82 3.76
N LEU A 160 7.58 9.56 2.72
CA LEU A 160 6.89 10.76 2.27
C LEU A 160 5.46 10.46 1.80
N VAL A 161 5.25 9.38 1.03
CA VAL A 161 3.92 8.96 0.60
C VAL A 161 3.07 8.54 1.80
N GLY A 162 3.65 7.84 2.79
CA GLY A 162 2.99 7.53 4.06
C GLY A 162 2.54 8.78 4.81
N PHE A 163 3.42 9.76 4.93
CA PHE A 163 3.15 11.06 5.55
C PHE A 163 1.98 11.78 4.87
N VAL A 164 2.00 11.91 3.55
CA VAL A 164 0.92 12.58 2.81
C VAL A 164 -0.39 11.81 2.91
N THR A 165 -0.34 10.48 2.81
CA THR A 165 -1.52 9.61 2.95
C THR A 165 -2.21 9.80 4.30
N PHE A 166 -1.43 9.92 5.39
CA PHE A 166 -1.95 10.17 6.74
C PHE A 166 -2.80 11.45 6.83
N TYR A 167 -2.36 12.54 6.21
CA TYR A 167 -3.10 13.81 6.27
C TYR A 167 -4.31 13.86 5.34
N VAL A 168 -4.22 13.20 4.18
CA VAL A 168 -5.28 13.23 3.16
C VAL A 168 -6.40 12.25 3.51
N TYR A 169 -6.06 11.02 3.92
CA TYR A 169 -7.03 9.98 4.22
C TYR A 169 -7.58 10.13 5.64
N LYS A 170 -8.78 10.72 5.75
CA LYS A 170 -9.56 10.79 7.00
C LYS A 170 -10.79 9.89 6.90
N PRO A 171 -10.77 8.68 7.49
CA PRO A 171 -11.82 7.67 7.25
C PRO A 171 -13.21 8.11 7.72
N LYS A 172 -13.29 8.96 8.76
CA LYS A 172 -14.56 9.53 9.24
C LYS A 172 -14.94 10.79 8.44
N PRO A 173 -16.18 10.93 7.95
CA PRO A 173 -16.70 12.22 7.51
C PRO A 173 -16.62 13.22 8.67
N GLN A 174 -16.12 14.44 8.43
CA GLN A 174 -16.37 15.52 9.37
C GLN A 174 -17.88 15.79 9.36
N PRO A 175 -18.55 15.93 10.52
CA PRO A 175 -19.91 16.45 10.54
C PRO A 175 -19.91 17.80 9.80
N VAL A 176 -20.81 17.95 8.82
CA VAL A 176 -21.07 19.23 8.16
C VAL A 176 -21.87 20.10 9.12
#